data_AF-A0A935LY69-F1
#
_entry.id   AF-A0A935LY69-F1
#
_cell.length_a   1.000
_cell.length_b   1.000
_cell.length_c   1.000
_cell.angle_alpha   90.00
_cell.angle_beta   90.00
_cell.angle_gamma   90.00
#
_symmetry.space_group_name_H-M   'P 1'
#
loop_
_entity.id
_entity.type
_entity.pdbx_description
1 polymer ?
#
loop_
_entity_poly.entity_id
_entity_poly.type
_entity_poly.pdbx_seq_one_letter_code
_entity_poly.pdbx_strand_id
1 'polypeptide(L)'
;MKWIGAIALCSSLCATAQVEIDVPIRATGPEGQRGINGLGDPINEGAAISVDVASSGQVHWASGTVTADTLTLSVSPGLTYYQDGQLLRFSAVGNDQVMPWIRVGDMAALPVVRPDGLPVQYAPLGSGTVAEILLHAGTWILLNADRATCPPGSVSVNERLCMETNATSGLKIYQAIARCGDRGGKLCTWDEYVAGCTLAGAQLGGLFDEWEWIDDTSNHTHTADQAGRFTCQSQRTANAITLIVGDTRCCYHPR
;
A
#
# COMPACT_ATOMS: atom_id res chain seq x y z
N MET A 1 -27.51 -70.65 35.44
CA MET A 1 -26.43 -70.61 34.43
C MET A 1 -26.47 -69.26 33.73
N LYS A 2 -25.53 -68.35 34.04
CA LYS A 2 -25.36 -67.06 33.36
C LYS A 2 -23.89 -66.98 32.92
N TRP A 3 -23.68 -66.97 31.61
CA TRP A 3 -22.36 -66.76 30.99
C TRP A 3 -22.05 -65.27 30.99
N ILE A 4 -20.96 -64.88 31.63
CA ILE A 4 -20.40 -63.52 31.54
C ILE A 4 -19.33 -63.57 30.44
N GLY A 5 -19.69 -63.07 29.26
CA GLY A 5 -18.74 -62.91 28.15
C GLY A 5 -17.87 -61.69 28.37
N ALA A 6 -16.56 -61.89 28.52
CA ALA A 6 -15.58 -60.82 28.58
C ALA A 6 -15.34 -60.27 27.17
N ILE A 7 -15.80 -59.03 26.93
CA ILE A 7 -15.45 -58.26 25.73
C ILE A 7 -14.07 -57.66 25.95
N ALA A 8 -13.07 -58.19 25.27
CA ALA A 8 -11.73 -57.61 25.23
C ALA A 8 -11.75 -56.37 24.31
N LEU A 9 -11.87 -55.18 24.91
CA LEU A 9 -11.59 -53.92 24.23
C LEU A 9 -10.09 -53.87 23.91
N CYS A 10 -9.73 -54.08 22.64
CA CYS A 10 -8.38 -53.87 22.14
C CYS A 10 -8.20 -52.36 21.89
N SER A 11 -7.88 -51.62 22.95
CA SER A 11 -7.59 -50.19 22.88
C SER A 11 -6.29 -49.98 22.11
N SER A 12 -6.39 -49.54 20.85
CA SER A 12 -5.23 -49.15 20.05
C SER A 12 -4.62 -47.88 20.66
N LEU A 13 -3.60 -48.06 21.50
CA LEU A 13 -2.76 -46.98 22.00
C LEU A 13 -1.93 -46.44 20.83
N CYS A 14 -2.44 -45.41 20.15
CA CYS A 14 -1.63 -44.60 19.25
C CYS A 14 -0.62 -43.83 20.11
N ALA A 15 0.57 -44.41 20.30
CA ALA A 15 1.70 -43.70 20.90
C ALA A 15 2.23 -42.70 19.88
N THR A 16 2.04 -41.41 20.15
CA THR A 16 2.77 -40.35 19.46
C THR A 16 4.15 -40.24 20.10
N ALA A 17 5.21 -40.50 19.34
CA ALA A 17 6.58 -40.22 19.76
C ALA A 17 7.03 -38.93 19.09
N GLN A 18 7.45 -37.95 19.88
CA GLN A 18 8.15 -36.77 19.38
C GLN A 18 9.64 -37.02 19.55
N VAL A 19 10.40 -36.88 18.46
CA VAL A 19 11.86 -36.95 18.49
C VAL A 19 12.39 -35.52 18.52
N GLU A 20 12.94 -35.11 19.66
CA GLU A 20 13.72 -33.89 19.76
C GLU A 20 15.14 -34.17 19.26
N ILE A 21 15.67 -33.28 18.42
CA ILE A 21 16.99 -33.45 17.82
C ILE A 21 17.78 -32.17 18.07
N ASP A 22 18.84 -32.28 18.85
CA ASP A 22 19.69 -31.15 19.24
C ASP A 22 20.77 -30.81 18.19
N VAL A 23 20.76 -31.53 17.06
CA VAL A 23 21.75 -31.40 15.98
C VAL A 23 21.06 -31.28 14.62
N PRO A 24 21.63 -30.54 13.67
CA PRO A 24 21.08 -30.46 12.32
C PRO A 24 20.95 -31.85 11.68
N ILE A 25 19.78 -32.15 11.10
CA ILE A 25 19.56 -33.37 10.34
C ILE A 25 20.37 -33.28 9.05
N ARG A 26 21.35 -34.17 8.89
CA ARG A 26 22.15 -34.29 7.65
C ARG A 26 21.76 -35.55 6.88
N ALA A 27 20.99 -35.39 5.80
CA ALA A 27 20.63 -36.50 4.93
C ALA A 27 21.82 -36.92 4.02
N THR A 28 22.33 -38.13 4.19
CA THR A 28 23.52 -38.64 3.47
C THR A 28 23.20 -39.60 2.30
N GLY A 29 21.92 -39.88 2.04
CA GLY A 29 21.48 -40.79 0.97
C GLY A 29 21.71 -40.27 -0.45
N PRO A 30 21.20 -40.94 -1.49
CA PRO A 30 21.16 -40.41 -2.86
C PRO A 30 20.35 -39.11 -2.96
N GLU A 31 20.67 -38.20 -3.88
CA GLU A 31 20.08 -36.85 -3.97
C GLU A 31 18.55 -36.82 -3.92
N GLY A 32 17.86 -37.72 -4.64
CA GLY A 32 16.40 -37.82 -4.63
C GLY A 32 15.76 -38.37 -3.35
N GLN A 33 16.56 -38.80 -2.36
CA GLN A 33 16.11 -39.32 -1.07
C GLN A 33 16.52 -38.42 0.11
N ARG A 34 17.14 -37.27 -0.16
CA ARG A 34 17.62 -36.32 0.87
C ARG A 34 16.53 -35.34 1.35
N GLY A 35 15.27 -35.76 1.34
CA GLY A 35 14.12 -34.95 1.74
C GLY A 35 13.38 -35.55 2.92
N ILE A 36 12.78 -34.70 3.75
CA ILE A 36 11.80 -35.10 4.76
C ILE A 36 10.42 -34.88 4.13
N ASN A 37 9.68 -35.97 3.91
CA ASN A 37 8.34 -35.94 3.33
C ASN A 37 7.27 -36.11 4.41
N GLY A 38 6.05 -35.64 4.13
CA GLY A 38 4.92 -35.82 5.04
C GLY A 38 4.98 -34.98 6.31
N LEU A 39 5.71 -33.86 6.28
CA LEU A 39 5.59 -32.85 7.33
C LEU A 39 4.15 -32.33 7.34
N GLY A 40 3.54 -32.30 8.52
CA GLY A 40 2.24 -31.67 8.71
C GLY A 40 2.33 -30.15 8.71
N ASP A 41 1.18 -29.48 8.81
CA ASP A 41 1.15 -28.02 8.93
C ASP A 41 1.86 -27.56 10.21
N PRO A 42 2.60 -26.44 10.17
CA PRO A 42 3.26 -25.90 11.34
C PRO A 42 2.22 -25.42 12.36
N ILE A 43 2.16 -26.07 13.51
CA ILE A 43 1.23 -25.72 14.60
C ILE A 43 1.83 -24.72 15.61
N ASN A 44 3.14 -24.47 15.56
CA ASN A 44 3.85 -23.52 16.41
C ASN A 44 5.05 -22.92 15.66
N GLU A 45 5.66 -21.88 16.24
CA GLU A 45 6.78 -21.14 15.66
C GLU A 45 8.07 -21.96 15.47
N GLY A 46 8.25 -23.02 16.26
CA GLY A 46 9.42 -23.91 16.18
C GLY A 46 9.22 -25.07 15.20
N ALA A 47 8.06 -25.18 14.56
CA ALA A 47 7.76 -26.28 13.66
C ALA A 47 8.61 -26.19 12.38
N ALA A 48 9.14 -27.33 11.96
CA ALA A 48 9.74 -27.43 10.64
C ALA A 48 8.69 -27.18 9.55
N ILE A 49 9.02 -26.34 8.58
CA ILE A 49 8.15 -26.04 7.44
C ILE A 49 8.62 -26.81 6.20
N SER A 50 7.67 -27.24 5.38
CA SER A 50 7.99 -27.83 4.08
C SER A 50 8.48 -26.73 3.12
N VAL A 51 9.23 -27.14 2.08
CA VAL A 51 9.67 -26.23 1.02
C VAL A 51 8.47 -25.59 0.32
N ASP A 52 7.37 -26.33 0.15
CA ASP A 52 6.13 -25.83 -0.44
C ASP A 52 5.53 -24.68 0.40
N VAL A 53 5.38 -24.88 1.72
CA VAL A 53 4.89 -23.87 2.67
C VAL A 53 5.82 -22.65 2.73
N ALA A 54 7.14 -22.87 2.70
CA ALA A 54 8.11 -21.78 2.65
C ALA A 54 8.00 -20.98 1.34
N SER A 55 7.84 -21.67 0.21
CA SER A 55 7.76 -21.05 -1.11
C SER A 55 6.45 -20.31 -1.37
N SER A 56 5.34 -20.81 -0.81
CA SER A 56 4.03 -20.15 -0.89
C SER A 56 3.95 -18.92 0.02
N GLY A 57 4.84 -18.82 1.03
CA GLY A 57 4.86 -17.75 2.02
C GLY A 57 3.65 -17.77 2.96
N GLN A 58 2.94 -18.90 3.04
CA GLN A 58 1.70 -19.04 3.81
C GLN A 58 1.89 -18.71 5.30
N VAL A 59 3.05 -19.04 5.87
CA VAL A 59 3.40 -18.75 7.27
C VAL A 59 3.59 -17.25 7.56
N HIS A 60 3.69 -16.41 6.52
CA HIS A 60 3.78 -14.96 6.64
C HIS A 60 2.45 -14.27 6.40
N TRP A 61 1.37 -15.01 6.12
CA TRP A 61 0.07 -14.43 5.79
C TRP A 61 -0.78 -14.19 7.05
N ALA A 62 -1.29 -12.97 7.18
CA ALA A 62 -2.18 -12.54 8.23
C ALA A 62 -3.54 -12.10 7.68
N SER A 63 -4.59 -12.26 8.48
CA SER A 63 -5.90 -11.65 8.24
C SER A 63 -6.10 -10.47 9.18
N GLY A 64 -6.56 -9.34 8.63
CA GLY A 64 -6.73 -8.10 9.39
C GLY A 64 -8.19 -7.79 9.70
N THR A 65 -8.42 -7.11 10.82
CA THR A 65 -9.63 -6.35 11.11
C THR A 65 -9.25 -5.01 11.72
N VAL A 66 -9.98 -3.95 11.38
CA VAL A 66 -9.73 -2.61 11.93
C VAL A 66 -10.72 -2.35 13.05
N THR A 67 -10.21 -1.95 14.21
CA THR A 67 -11.02 -1.44 15.31
C THR A 67 -10.45 -0.10 15.77
N ALA A 68 -11.22 0.97 15.58
CA ALA A 68 -10.79 2.35 15.84
C ALA A 68 -9.45 2.68 15.13
N ASP A 69 -8.38 2.91 15.90
CA ASP A 69 -7.05 3.31 15.44
C ASP A 69 -6.05 2.15 15.33
N THR A 70 -6.51 0.91 15.53
CA THR A 70 -5.65 -0.27 15.56
C THR A 70 -6.08 -1.29 14.50
N LEU A 71 -5.14 -1.69 13.64
CA LEU A 71 -5.27 -2.87 12.79
C LEU A 71 -4.87 -4.10 13.59
N THR A 72 -5.81 -5.00 13.83
CA THR A 72 -5.54 -6.28 14.49
C THR A 72 -5.36 -7.36 13.44
N LEU A 73 -4.17 -7.94 13.40
CA LEU A 73 -3.78 -9.03 12.52
C LEU A 73 -3.85 -10.36 13.26
N SER A 74 -4.30 -11.40 12.57
CA SER A 74 -4.29 -12.78 13.05
C SER A 74 -3.45 -13.62 12.10
N VAL A 75 -2.51 -14.39 12.65
CA VAL A 75 -1.64 -15.31 11.90
C VAL A 75 -1.75 -16.73 12.46
N SER A 76 -1.47 -17.71 11.62
CA SER A 76 -1.43 -19.13 12.00
C SER A 76 -0.12 -19.77 11.52
N PRO A 77 0.72 -20.32 12.42
CA PRO A 77 0.54 -20.34 13.88
C PRO A 77 0.60 -18.94 14.51
N GLY A 78 -0.09 -18.77 15.64
CA GLY A 78 -0.12 -17.49 16.37
C GLY A 78 1.27 -17.11 16.88
N LEU A 79 1.57 -15.81 16.91
CA LEU A 79 2.81 -15.31 17.49
C LEU A 79 2.72 -15.24 19.01
N THR A 80 3.84 -15.56 19.66
CA THR A 80 4.01 -15.51 21.12
C THR A 80 4.83 -14.28 21.56
N TYR A 81 5.70 -13.77 20.69
CA TYR A 81 6.46 -12.54 20.88
C TYR A 81 6.76 -11.86 19.53
N TYR A 82 7.20 -10.61 19.63
CA TYR A 82 7.66 -9.82 18.49
C TYR A 82 9.17 -9.97 18.29
N GLN A 83 9.60 -10.20 17.05
CA GLN A 83 11.01 -10.35 16.70
C GLN A 83 11.41 -9.42 15.55
N ASP A 84 12.53 -8.70 15.72
CA ASP A 84 13.08 -7.87 14.64
C ASP A 84 13.36 -8.71 13.38
N GLY A 85 13.01 -8.15 12.23
CA GLY A 85 13.05 -8.84 10.93
C GLY A 85 11.78 -9.62 10.60
N GLN A 86 10.79 -9.65 11.50
CA GLN A 86 9.51 -10.30 11.23
C GLN A 86 8.75 -9.61 10.10
N LEU A 87 8.50 -10.36 9.03
CA LEU A 87 7.72 -9.92 7.88
C LEU A 87 6.34 -10.56 7.93
N LEU A 88 5.29 -9.74 7.84
CA LEU A 88 3.91 -10.18 7.68
C LEU A 88 3.29 -9.56 6.43
N ARG A 89 2.44 -10.34 5.76
CA ARG A 89 1.64 -9.94 4.61
C ARG A 89 0.17 -10.06 4.94
N PHE A 90 -0.66 -9.13 4.50
CA PHE A 90 -2.10 -9.21 4.72
C PHE A 90 -2.88 -8.57 3.59
N SER A 91 -4.15 -8.94 3.45
CA SER A 91 -5.08 -8.20 2.62
C SER A 91 -5.59 -6.99 3.39
N ALA A 92 -5.37 -5.80 2.83
CA ALA A 92 -5.80 -4.55 3.40
C ALA A 92 -7.32 -4.52 3.55
N VAL A 93 -7.78 -4.24 4.77
CA VAL A 93 -9.18 -4.00 5.06
C VAL A 93 -9.42 -2.53 4.75
N GLY A 94 -10.16 -2.22 3.68
CA GLY A 94 -10.40 -0.84 3.29
C GLY A 94 -10.98 -0.03 4.45
N ASN A 95 -10.29 1.02 4.87
CA ASN A 95 -10.77 2.00 5.81
C ASN A 95 -10.30 3.40 5.39
N ASP A 96 -11.11 4.40 5.68
CA ASP A 96 -10.73 5.82 5.51
C ASP A 96 -10.11 6.38 6.80
N GLN A 97 -9.76 5.51 7.75
CA GLN A 97 -9.27 5.87 9.07
C GLN A 97 -7.75 5.72 9.15
N VAL A 98 -7.11 6.60 9.91
CA VAL A 98 -5.68 6.47 10.22
C VAL A 98 -5.50 5.21 11.06
N MET A 99 -4.56 4.35 10.67
CA MET A 99 -4.16 3.18 11.43
C MET A 99 -2.76 3.41 12.02
N PRO A 100 -2.60 4.21 13.09
CA PRO A 100 -1.29 4.44 13.68
C PRO A 100 -0.71 3.22 14.40
N TRP A 101 -1.52 2.20 14.69
CA TRP A 101 -1.09 1.02 15.44
C TRP A 101 -1.44 -0.28 14.73
N ILE A 102 -0.55 -1.25 14.85
CA ILE A 102 -0.79 -2.64 14.44
C ILE A 102 -0.62 -3.54 15.66
N ARG A 103 -1.58 -4.44 15.85
CA ARG A 103 -1.58 -5.51 16.85
C ARG A 103 -1.58 -6.85 16.13
N VAL A 104 -0.90 -7.86 16.68
CA VAL A 104 -0.98 -9.24 16.16
C VAL A 104 -1.49 -10.16 17.27
N GLY A 105 -2.65 -10.78 17.07
CA GLY A 105 -3.36 -11.54 18.10
C GLY A 105 -3.63 -10.71 19.37
N ASP A 106 -3.29 -11.29 20.52
CA ASP A 106 -3.47 -10.67 21.85
C ASP A 106 -2.23 -9.88 22.33
N MET A 107 -1.22 -9.70 21.48
CA MET A 107 0.00 -8.98 21.86
C MET A 107 -0.23 -7.47 21.99
N ALA A 108 0.77 -6.75 22.49
CA ALA A 108 0.73 -5.29 22.59
C ALA A 108 0.65 -4.66 21.19
N ALA A 109 -0.09 -3.56 21.04
CA ALA A 109 -0.10 -2.80 19.79
C ALA A 109 1.22 -2.02 19.63
N LEU A 110 1.83 -2.08 18.44
CA LEU A 110 3.05 -1.37 18.09
C LEU A 110 2.77 -0.30 17.04
N PRO A 111 3.52 0.82 17.03
CA PRO A 111 3.29 1.89 16.07
C PRO A 111 3.64 1.44 14.66
N VAL A 112 3.00 2.05 13.66
CA VAL A 112 3.33 1.85 12.24
C VAL A 112 3.87 3.12 11.60
N VAL A 113 4.94 2.96 10.82
CA VAL A 113 5.60 4.02 10.07
C VAL A 113 5.82 3.60 8.63
N ARG A 114 6.10 4.59 7.78
CA ARG A 114 6.61 4.42 6.43
C ARG A 114 8.09 4.03 6.46
N PRO A 115 8.68 3.58 5.33
CA PRO A 115 10.10 3.28 5.23
C PRO A 115 11.02 4.49 5.50
N ASP A 116 10.51 5.72 5.37
CA ASP A 116 11.23 6.95 5.73
C ASP A 116 11.11 7.36 7.22
N GLY A 117 10.46 6.53 8.03
CA GLY A 117 10.27 6.75 9.47
C GLY A 117 9.17 7.75 9.82
N LEU A 118 8.49 8.33 8.83
CA LEU A 118 7.33 9.20 9.09
C LEU A 118 6.10 8.35 9.41
N PRO A 119 5.15 8.89 10.21
CA PRO A 119 3.87 8.23 10.44
C PRO A 119 3.18 7.91 9.10
N VAL A 120 2.49 6.78 9.03
CA VAL A 120 1.62 6.48 7.90
C VAL A 120 0.48 7.51 7.88
N GLN A 121 0.59 8.50 6.98
CA GLN A 121 -0.45 9.51 6.76
C GLN A 121 -1.62 8.90 5.99
N TYR A 122 -2.79 9.56 6.04
CA TYR A 122 -4.03 9.19 5.34
C TYR A 122 -3.77 8.63 3.94
N ALA A 123 -3.77 7.30 3.84
CA ALA A 123 -3.77 6.60 2.60
C ALA A 123 -4.50 5.28 2.84
N PRO A 124 -5.69 5.08 2.25
CA PRO A 124 -6.34 3.80 2.33
C PRO A 124 -5.39 2.82 1.64
N LEU A 125 -4.81 1.90 2.40
CA LEU A 125 -4.43 0.63 1.82
C LEU A 125 -5.70 0.16 1.11
N GLY A 126 -5.71 0.26 -0.22
CA GLY A 126 -6.92 0.08 -1.00
C GLY A 126 -7.54 -1.26 -0.61
N SER A 127 -8.83 -1.30 -0.31
CA SER A 127 -9.47 -2.54 0.14
C SER A 127 -9.11 -3.69 -0.80
N GLY A 128 -8.62 -4.81 -0.25
CA GLY A 128 -8.19 -5.97 -1.03
C GLY A 128 -6.78 -5.87 -1.64
N THR A 129 -6.05 -4.79 -1.42
CA THR A 129 -4.62 -4.73 -1.80
C THR A 129 -3.78 -5.52 -0.81
N VAL A 130 -2.72 -6.17 -1.30
CA VAL A 130 -1.77 -6.86 -0.41
C VAL A 130 -0.91 -5.80 0.24
N ALA A 131 -0.80 -5.83 1.56
CA ALA A 131 0.10 -5.00 2.37
C ALA A 131 1.21 -5.85 2.99
N GLU A 132 2.40 -5.27 3.11
CA GLU A 132 3.57 -5.91 3.73
C GLU A 132 4.10 -5.04 4.86
N ILE A 133 4.33 -5.63 6.03
CA ILE A 133 4.91 -4.96 7.19
C ILE A 133 6.14 -5.71 7.69
N LEU A 134 7.17 -4.96 8.05
CA LEU A 134 8.40 -5.47 8.64
C LEU A 134 8.56 -4.91 10.05
N LEU A 135 8.81 -5.77 11.04
CA LEU A 135 9.14 -5.31 12.38
C LEU A 135 10.62 -4.94 12.48
N HIS A 136 10.90 -3.75 12.99
CA HIS A 136 12.25 -3.35 13.35
C HIS A 136 12.24 -2.40 14.55
N ALA A 137 13.05 -2.68 15.57
CA ALA A 137 13.22 -1.85 16.75
C ALA A 137 11.87 -1.47 17.43
N GLY A 138 10.94 -2.43 17.50
CA GLY A 138 9.64 -2.25 18.14
C GLY A 138 8.63 -1.40 17.36
N THR A 139 8.87 -1.17 16.06
CA THR A 139 7.97 -0.43 15.17
C THR A 139 7.70 -1.23 13.90
N TRP A 140 6.46 -1.24 13.44
CA TRP A 140 6.10 -1.81 12.14
C TRP A 140 6.41 -0.82 11.02
N ILE A 141 7.13 -1.28 10.01
CA ILE A 141 7.43 -0.52 8.80
C ILE A 141 6.51 -1.05 7.69
N LEU A 142 5.58 -0.22 7.21
CA LEU A 142 4.72 -0.55 6.08
C LEU A 142 5.50 -0.40 4.78
N LEU A 143 5.90 -1.52 4.18
CA LEU A 143 6.83 -1.54 3.04
C LEU A 143 6.20 -1.07 1.73
N ASN A 144 4.89 -1.20 1.60
CA ASN A 144 4.15 -0.85 0.40
C ASN A 144 3.12 0.26 0.65
N ALA A 145 3.48 1.21 1.51
CA ALA A 145 2.69 2.43 1.76
C ALA A 145 2.49 3.29 0.49
N ASP A 146 3.12 2.92 -0.64
CA ASP A 146 3.17 3.66 -1.90
C ASP A 146 1.96 3.44 -2.81
N ARG A 147 0.76 3.66 -2.25
CA ARG A 147 -0.16 4.50 -3.00
C ARG A 147 -0.04 5.87 -2.38
N ALA A 148 0.98 6.60 -2.81
CA ALA A 148 1.11 7.99 -2.47
C ALA A 148 -0.18 8.68 -2.92
N THR A 149 -1.03 8.90 -1.92
CA THR A 149 -2.37 9.42 -2.09
C THR A 149 -2.25 10.83 -2.60
N CYS A 150 -3.15 11.16 -3.51
CA CYS A 150 -3.22 12.51 -4.02
C CYS A 150 -3.42 13.49 -2.86
N PRO A 151 -2.66 14.59 -2.79
CA PRO A 151 -2.82 15.60 -1.75
C PRO A 151 -4.30 16.01 -1.60
N PRO A 152 -4.76 16.40 -0.39
CA PRO A 152 -6.14 16.83 -0.19
C PRO A 152 -6.58 17.88 -1.23
N GLY A 153 -7.75 17.67 -1.82
CA GLY A 153 -8.27 18.51 -2.91
C GLY A 153 -7.68 18.17 -4.29
N SER A 154 -7.03 17.03 -4.46
CA SER A 154 -6.62 16.49 -5.75
C SER A 154 -7.12 15.07 -5.97
N VAL A 155 -7.14 14.64 -7.23
CA VAL A 155 -7.61 13.33 -7.67
C VAL A 155 -6.52 12.59 -8.46
N SER A 156 -6.49 11.27 -8.35
CA SER A 156 -5.54 10.44 -9.09
C SER A 156 -5.98 10.36 -10.54
N VAL A 157 -5.12 10.83 -11.44
CA VAL A 157 -5.27 10.66 -12.89
C VAL A 157 -4.70 9.31 -13.29
N ASN A 158 -3.57 8.92 -12.69
CA ASN A 158 -2.95 7.61 -12.78
C ASN A 158 -2.07 7.34 -11.54
N GLU A 159 -1.33 6.24 -11.53
CA GLU A 159 -0.47 5.81 -10.41
C GLU A 159 0.63 6.83 -10.05
N ARG A 160 0.98 7.75 -10.94
CA ARG A 160 2.10 8.69 -10.78
C ARG A 160 1.68 10.16 -10.87
N LEU A 161 0.40 10.44 -11.11
CA LEU A 161 -0.11 11.77 -11.35
C LEU A 161 -1.38 12.02 -10.56
N CYS A 162 -1.34 13.08 -9.76
CA CYS A 162 -2.48 13.67 -9.10
C CYS A 162 -2.73 15.07 -9.65
N MET A 163 -4.00 15.43 -9.82
CA MET A 163 -4.40 16.74 -10.33
C MET A 163 -5.40 17.38 -9.37
N GLU A 164 -5.20 18.65 -9.02
CA GLU A 164 -6.15 19.39 -8.19
C GLU A 164 -7.57 19.32 -8.79
N THR A 165 -8.60 19.11 -7.96
CA THR A 165 -9.97 18.90 -8.46
C THR A 165 -10.62 20.17 -8.98
N ASN A 166 -10.28 21.32 -8.38
CA ASN A 166 -10.83 22.62 -8.75
C ASN A 166 -9.70 23.58 -9.11
N ALA A 167 -9.87 24.32 -10.20
CA ALA A 167 -8.94 25.38 -10.56
C ALA A 167 -9.11 26.61 -9.65
N THR A 168 -8.02 27.34 -9.44
CA THR A 168 -8.05 28.69 -8.86
C THR A 168 -7.96 29.71 -9.97
N SER A 169 -8.93 30.61 -10.03
CA SER A 169 -9.04 31.60 -11.08
C SER A 169 -8.27 32.89 -10.79
N GLY A 170 -8.04 33.67 -11.84
CA GLY A 170 -7.56 35.05 -11.71
C GLY A 170 -6.07 35.19 -11.41
N LEU A 171 -5.26 34.15 -11.64
CA LEU A 171 -3.82 34.20 -11.37
C LEU A 171 -3.03 34.57 -12.64
N LYS A 172 -1.97 35.36 -12.45
CA LYS A 172 -0.92 35.52 -13.48
C LYS A 172 -0.01 34.29 -13.45
N ILE A 173 0.66 33.98 -14.56
CA ILE A 173 1.50 32.78 -14.70
C ILE A 173 2.52 32.61 -13.56
N TYR A 174 3.26 33.65 -13.16
CA TYR A 174 4.24 33.53 -12.07
C TYR A 174 3.60 33.32 -10.69
N GLN A 175 2.39 33.84 -10.47
CA GLN A 175 1.61 33.58 -9.26
C GLN A 175 1.07 32.15 -9.26
N ALA A 176 0.67 31.64 -10.43
CA ALA A 176 0.23 30.27 -10.64
C ALA A 176 1.36 29.26 -10.34
N ILE A 177 2.56 29.50 -10.86
CA ILE A 177 3.77 28.70 -10.57
C ILE A 177 4.08 28.72 -9.08
N ALA A 178 4.15 29.90 -8.47
CA ALA A 178 4.45 30.03 -7.04
C ALA A 178 3.42 29.28 -6.17
N ARG A 179 2.12 29.44 -6.46
CA ARG A 179 1.03 28.73 -5.78
C ARG A 179 1.22 27.22 -5.83
N CYS A 180 1.58 26.66 -6.99
CA CYS A 180 1.76 25.23 -7.10
C CYS A 180 3.04 24.76 -6.41
N GLY A 181 4.13 25.52 -6.48
CA GLY A 181 5.35 25.25 -5.73
C GLY A 181 5.11 25.23 -4.21
N ASP A 182 4.38 26.20 -3.68
CA ASP A 182 4.05 26.31 -2.24
C ASP A 182 3.21 25.12 -1.72
N ARG A 183 2.51 24.43 -2.63
CA ARG A 183 1.71 23.22 -2.32
C ARG A 183 2.46 21.91 -2.57
N GLY A 184 3.74 21.97 -2.92
CA GLY A 184 4.56 20.80 -3.22
C GLY A 184 4.25 20.17 -4.59
N GLY A 185 3.65 20.92 -5.51
CA GLY A 185 3.35 20.51 -6.88
C GLY A 185 4.00 21.41 -7.92
N LYS A 186 3.51 21.31 -9.15
CA LYS A 186 3.85 22.21 -10.27
C LYS A 186 2.61 22.51 -11.10
N LEU A 187 2.71 23.44 -12.04
CA LEU A 187 1.68 23.53 -13.08
C LEU A 187 1.63 22.22 -13.85
N CYS A 188 0.45 21.84 -14.32
CA CYS A 188 0.31 20.65 -15.16
C CYS A 188 1.00 20.89 -16.50
N THR A 189 1.75 19.92 -17.03
CA THR A 189 2.20 19.97 -18.43
C THR A 189 1.02 19.73 -19.37
N TRP A 190 1.20 19.94 -20.67
CA TRP A 190 0.17 19.63 -21.67
C TRP A 190 -0.29 18.16 -21.57
N ASP A 191 0.65 17.22 -21.51
CA ASP A 191 0.34 15.79 -21.43
C ASP A 191 -0.40 15.44 -20.14
N GLU A 192 -0.01 16.04 -19.01
CA GLU A 192 -0.69 15.86 -17.72
C GLU A 192 -2.12 16.43 -17.75
N TYR A 193 -2.30 17.62 -18.34
CA TYR A 193 -3.61 18.25 -18.52
C TYR A 193 -4.54 17.39 -19.38
N VAL A 194 -4.06 16.94 -20.55
CA VAL A 194 -4.84 16.09 -21.46
C VAL A 194 -5.20 14.76 -20.80
N ALA A 195 -4.25 14.13 -20.09
CA ALA A 195 -4.50 12.90 -19.34
C ALA A 195 -5.57 13.11 -18.25
N GLY A 196 -5.46 14.18 -17.46
CA GLY A 196 -6.44 14.50 -16.44
C GLY A 196 -7.83 14.76 -17.02
N CYS A 197 -7.91 15.56 -18.08
CA CYS A 197 -9.15 15.88 -18.76
C CYS A 197 -9.84 14.64 -19.36
N THR A 198 -9.08 13.72 -19.93
CA THR A 198 -9.62 12.52 -20.61
C THR A 198 -9.94 11.37 -19.65
N LEU A 199 -9.11 11.13 -18.64
CA LEU A 199 -9.26 9.99 -17.71
C LEU A 199 -10.07 10.35 -16.45
N ALA A 200 -9.95 11.59 -15.97
CA ALA A 200 -10.55 12.04 -14.71
C ALA A 200 -11.50 13.23 -14.89
N GLY A 201 -11.86 13.61 -16.13
CA GLY A 201 -12.62 14.83 -16.42
C GLY A 201 -13.92 14.99 -15.63
N ALA A 202 -14.62 13.89 -15.32
CA ALA A 202 -15.85 13.93 -14.52
C ALA A 202 -15.64 14.33 -13.05
N GLN A 203 -14.41 14.24 -12.53
CA GLN A 203 -14.01 14.58 -11.15
C GLN A 203 -13.36 15.96 -11.06
N LEU A 204 -13.16 16.61 -12.20
CA LEU A 204 -12.43 17.85 -12.36
C LEU A 204 -13.40 19.00 -12.63
N GLY A 205 -13.59 19.88 -11.65
CA GLY A 205 -14.46 21.04 -11.74
C GLY A 205 -13.87 22.16 -12.61
N GLY A 206 -14.70 22.78 -13.43
CA GLY A 206 -14.36 24.00 -14.17
C GLY A 206 -13.35 23.85 -15.32
N LEU A 207 -13.10 22.62 -15.81
CA LEU A 207 -12.16 22.35 -16.91
C LEU A 207 -12.35 23.22 -18.18
N PHE A 208 -13.57 23.66 -18.42
CA PHE A 208 -13.94 24.39 -19.63
C PHE A 208 -14.56 25.76 -19.33
N ASP A 209 -14.43 26.26 -18.10
CA ASP A 209 -14.97 27.57 -17.75
C ASP A 209 -14.04 28.69 -18.27
N GLU A 210 -12.73 28.52 -18.12
CA GLU A 210 -11.71 29.48 -18.57
C GLU A 210 -10.43 28.79 -19.07
N TRP A 211 -9.49 29.60 -19.56
CA TRP A 211 -8.14 29.14 -19.93
C TRP A 211 -7.26 28.95 -18.70
N GLU A 212 -6.62 27.78 -18.63
CA GLU A 212 -5.78 27.38 -17.50
C GLU A 212 -4.28 27.43 -17.87
N TRP A 213 -3.43 27.96 -16.99
CA TRP A 213 -1.97 27.97 -17.18
C TRP A 213 -1.37 26.55 -17.08
N ILE A 214 -0.45 26.21 -18.00
CA ILE A 214 0.28 24.94 -18.00
C ILE A 214 1.81 25.16 -18.00
N ASP A 215 2.57 24.13 -17.58
CA ASP A 215 4.04 24.14 -17.43
C ASP A 215 4.80 23.81 -18.74
N ASP A 216 4.24 24.21 -19.88
CA ASP A 216 4.84 23.98 -21.19
C ASP A 216 5.50 25.26 -21.71
N THR A 217 6.60 25.08 -22.44
CA THR A 217 7.36 26.20 -23.01
C THR A 217 6.75 26.66 -24.32
N SER A 218 6.32 27.93 -24.37
CA SER A 218 5.99 28.58 -25.64
C SER A 218 7.25 28.87 -26.47
N ASN A 219 7.08 29.04 -27.78
CA ASN A 219 8.17 29.34 -28.72
C ASN A 219 8.65 30.81 -28.72
N HIS A 220 8.27 31.62 -27.72
CA HIS A 220 8.64 33.04 -27.62
C HIS A 220 8.88 33.47 -26.16
N THR A 221 9.88 34.33 -25.92
CA THR A 221 10.42 34.68 -24.58
C THR A 221 9.40 35.31 -23.62
N HIS A 222 8.28 35.83 -24.14
CA HIS A 222 7.27 36.56 -23.36
C HIS A 222 5.88 35.92 -23.44
N THR A 223 5.81 34.64 -23.79
CA THR A 223 4.55 33.89 -23.86
C THR A 223 4.60 32.67 -22.96
N ALA A 224 3.44 32.29 -22.44
CA ALA A 224 3.21 31.04 -21.73
C ALA A 224 1.99 30.35 -22.34
N ASP A 225 1.92 29.04 -22.15
CA ASP A 225 0.84 28.24 -22.73
C ASP A 225 -0.34 28.11 -21.76
N GLN A 226 -1.52 28.03 -22.35
CA GLN A 226 -2.77 27.75 -21.65
C GLN A 226 -3.53 26.61 -22.34
N ALA A 227 -4.26 25.84 -21.55
CA ALA A 227 -5.11 24.74 -22.01
C ALA A 227 -6.58 24.95 -21.57
N GLY A 228 -7.50 24.20 -22.20
CA GLY A 228 -8.90 24.09 -21.77
C GLY A 228 -9.89 25.01 -22.47
N ARG A 229 -10.85 25.57 -21.72
CA ARG A 229 -11.97 26.41 -22.18
C ARG A 229 -13.03 25.78 -23.09
N PHE A 230 -12.67 24.95 -24.07
CA PHE A 230 -13.66 24.37 -25.00
C PHE A 230 -13.61 22.85 -25.04
N THR A 231 -12.40 22.29 -25.10
CA THR A 231 -12.18 20.84 -25.20
C THR A 231 -10.90 20.47 -24.48
N CYS A 232 -10.69 19.18 -24.21
CA CYS A 232 -9.42 18.67 -23.68
C CYS A 232 -8.23 18.95 -24.61
N GLN A 233 -8.48 19.25 -25.90
CA GLN A 233 -7.46 19.48 -26.94
C GLN A 233 -7.28 20.97 -27.25
N SER A 234 -7.96 21.85 -26.52
CA SER A 234 -7.85 23.29 -26.74
C SER A 234 -6.59 23.82 -26.05
N GLN A 235 -5.70 24.41 -26.84
CA GLN A 235 -4.47 25.07 -26.37
C GLN A 235 -4.35 26.45 -27.02
N ARG A 236 -3.71 27.39 -26.31
CA ARG A 236 -3.26 28.65 -26.89
C ARG A 236 -1.97 29.13 -26.22
N THR A 237 -1.28 30.03 -26.90
CA THR A 237 -0.22 30.86 -26.31
C THR A 237 -0.81 32.18 -25.83
N ALA A 238 -0.41 32.66 -24.65
CA ALA A 238 -0.79 33.96 -24.11
C ALA A 238 0.44 34.76 -23.66
N ASN A 239 0.36 36.09 -23.67
CA ASN A 239 1.48 36.94 -23.25
C ASN A 239 1.66 36.90 -21.72
N ALA A 240 2.81 36.43 -21.27
CA ALA A 240 3.17 36.22 -19.86
C ALA A 240 3.48 37.53 -19.10
N ILE A 241 3.79 38.62 -19.82
CA ILE A 241 4.13 39.93 -19.24
C ILE A 241 2.88 40.79 -19.03
N THR A 242 1.86 40.61 -19.88
CA THR A 242 0.61 41.37 -19.78
C THR A 242 -0.22 40.98 -18.55
N LEU A 243 -1.20 41.81 -18.17
CA LEU A 243 -2.16 41.56 -17.07
C LEU A 243 -3.15 40.41 -17.38
N ILE A 244 -2.81 39.50 -18.29
CA ILE A 244 -3.64 38.33 -18.57
C ILE A 244 -3.61 37.44 -17.33
N VAL A 245 -4.80 37.09 -16.89
CA VAL A 245 -5.04 36.10 -15.85
C VAL A 245 -5.57 34.83 -16.49
N GLY A 246 -5.37 33.73 -15.81
CA GLY A 246 -5.93 32.43 -16.16
C GLY A 246 -6.25 31.65 -14.91
N ASP A 247 -6.89 30.52 -15.13
CA ASP A 247 -7.14 29.53 -14.11
C ASP A 247 -5.87 28.71 -13.87
N THR A 248 -5.83 27.98 -12.77
CA THR A 248 -4.66 27.19 -12.37
C THR A 248 -5.05 25.99 -11.52
N ARG A 249 -4.63 24.80 -11.92
CA ARG A 249 -4.48 23.63 -11.06
C ARG A 249 -3.04 23.21 -10.96
N CYS A 250 -2.76 22.58 -9.83
CA CYS A 250 -1.49 21.96 -9.59
C CYS A 250 -1.56 20.47 -9.92
N CYS A 251 -0.51 20.00 -10.57
CA CYS A 251 -0.21 18.59 -10.75
C CYS A 251 0.86 18.17 -9.75
N TYR A 252 0.68 17.00 -9.17
CA TYR A 252 1.57 16.42 -8.16
C TYR A 252 2.06 15.06 -8.67
N HIS A 253 3.36 14.83 -8.52
CA HIS A 253 3.99 13.56 -8.79
C HIS A 253 4.32 12.93 -7.44
N PRO A 254 3.41 12.11 -6.88
CA PRO A 254 3.73 11.30 -5.73
C PRO A 254 5.05 10.54 -5.97
N ARG A 255 5.97 10.63 -5.00
CA ARG A 255 7.25 9.91 -5.02
C ARG A 255 7.14 8.61 -4.25
#